data_AF-A0A536I1I0-F1
#
_entry.id   AF-A0A536I1I0-F1
#
_cell.length_a   1.000
_cell.length_b   1.000
_cell.length_c   1.000
_cell.angle_alpha   90.00
_cell.angle_beta   90.00
_cell.angle_gamma   90.00
#
_symmetry.space_group_name_H-M   'P 1'
#
loop_
_entity.id
_entity.type
_entity.pdbx_description
1 polymer ?
#
loop_
_entity_poly.entity_id
_entity_poly.type
_entity_poly.pdbx_seq_one_letter_code
_entity_poly.pdbx_strand_id
1 'polypeptide(L)' 'MATFRELFKGVKSRIREIDVRQLQDMRQLPEKPVVIDVREQDEVEQGMIPGAIHIPRGYLEQRVEQQVPEYD' A
#
# COMPACT_ATOMS: atom_id res chain seq x y z
N MET A 1 -0.46 23.03 -17.33
CA MET A 1 -0.18 21.73 -16.69
C MET A 1 -0.78 21.75 -15.30
N ALA A 2 -1.39 20.65 -14.84
CA ALA A 2 -1.91 20.59 -13.47
C ALA A 2 -0.77 20.66 -12.45
N THR A 3 -1.01 21.33 -11.34
CA THR A 3 -0.07 21.41 -10.23
C THR A 3 0.00 20.10 -9.46
N PHE A 4 1.09 19.88 -8.72
CA PHE A 4 1.21 18.72 -7.82
C PHE A 4 0.03 18.60 -6.85
N ARG A 5 -0.44 19.73 -6.28
CA ARG A 5 -1.57 19.76 -5.35
C ARG A 5 -2.87 19.29 -6.00
N GLU A 6 -3.12 19.70 -7.24
CA GLU A 6 -4.31 19.30 -7.99
C GLU A 6 -4.27 17.82 -8.35
N LEU A 7 -3.11 17.32 -8.80
CA LEU A 7 -2.90 15.90 -9.07
C LEU A 7 -3.12 15.07 -7.80
N PHE A 8 -2.53 15.48 -6.68
CA PHE A 8 -2.65 14.78 -5.40
C PHE A 8 -4.10 14.75 -4.89
N LYS A 9 -4.82 15.87 -4.95
CA LYS A 9 -6.24 15.95 -4.60
C LYS A 9 -7.09 15.03 -5.47
N GLY A 10 -6.82 15.02 -6.78
CA GLY A 10 -7.52 14.15 -7.72
C GLY A 10 -7.29 12.66 -7.41
N VAL A 11 -6.07 12.27 -7.08
CA VAL A 11 -5.76 10.89 -6.69
C VAL A 11 -6.50 10.51 -5.41
N LYS A 12 -6.43 11.34 -4.36
CA LYS A 12 -7.13 11.09 -3.08
C LYS A 12 -8.64 10.90 -3.26
N SER A 13 -9.28 11.63 -4.18
CA SER A 13 -10.71 11.44 -4.46
C SER A 13 -11.08 10.13 -5.17
N ARG A 14 -10.10 9.40 -5.71
CA ARG A 14 -10.30 8.15 -6.45
C ARG A 14 -9.84 6.90 -5.70
N ILE A 15 -9.32 7.07 -4.49
CA ILE A 15 -8.87 5.97 -3.63
C ILE A 15 -9.65 5.97 -2.33
N ARG A 16 -9.77 4.79 -1.71
CA ARG A 16 -10.26 4.69 -0.33
C ARG A 16 -9.06 4.84 0.60
N GLU A 17 -9.07 5.89 1.41
CA GLU A 17 -8.12 6.03 2.52
C GLU A 17 -8.70 5.33 3.75
N ILE A 18 -7.83 4.63 4.48
CA ILE A 18 -8.17 4.02 5.77
C ILE A 18 -7.14 4.48 6.82
N ASP A 19 -7.55 4.52 8.07
CA ASP A 19 -6.65 4.75 9.19
C ASP A 19 -6.06 3.45 9.75
N VAL A 20 -5.13 3.60 10.71
CA VAL A 20 -4.41 2.47 11.33
C VAL A 20 -5.35 1.53 12.09
N ARG A 21 -6.41 2.05 12.72
CA ARG A 21 -7.37 1.24 13.49
C ARG A 21 -8.22 0.41 12.54
N GLN A 22 -8.70 1.02 11.45
CA GLN A 22 -9.44 0.32 10.40
C GLN A 22 -8.59 -0.81 9.79
N LEU A 23 -7.30 -0.56 9.51
CA LEU A 23 -6.41 -1.61 9.04
C LEU A 23 -6.26 -2.74 10.08
N GLN A 24 -6.11 -2.40 11.37
CA GLN A 24 -6.01 -3.40 12.43
C GLN A 24 -7.26 -4.28 12.52
N ASP A 25 -8.44 -3.69 12.42
CA ASP A 25 -9.73 -4.40 12.43
C ASP A 25 -9.89 -5.30 11.20
N MET A 26 -9.59 -4.79 10.01
CA MET A 26 -9.63 -5.55 8.76
C MET A 26 -8.71 -6.77 8.80
N ARG A 27 -7.57 -6.68 9.48
CA ARG A 27 -6.62 -7.80 9.63
C ARG A 27 -7.12 -8.92 10.56
N GLN A 28 -8.19 -8.69 11.32
CA GLN A 28 -8.85 -9.72 12.14
C GLN A 28 -9.93 -10.48 11.37
N LEU A 29 -10.32 -10.00 10.18
CA LEU A 29 -11.33 -10.66 9.37
C LEU A 29 -10.77 -11.94 8.71
N PRO A 30 -11.64 -12.91 8.34
CA PRO A 30 -11.22 -14.08 7.57
C PRO A 30 -10.55 -13.70 6.24
N GLU A 31 -11.12 -12.72 5.55
CA GLU A 31 -10.57 -12.11 4.33
C GLU A 31 -9.70 -10.92 4.72
N LYS A 32 -8.40 -11.16 4.89
CA LYS A 32 -7.43 -10.12 5.30
C LYS A 32 -6.97 -9.32 4.08
N PRO A 33 -6.79 -7.99 4.22
CA PRO A 33 -6.19 -7.21 3.15
C PRO A 33 -4.72 -7.58 2.96
N VAL A 34 -4.25 -7.49 1.73
CA VAL A 34 -2.81 -7.50 1.43
C VAL A 34 -2.26 -6.13 1.80
N VAL A 35 -1.18 -6.12 2.57
CA VAL A 35 -0.50 -4.90 2.99
C VAL A 35 0.82 -4.81 2.24
N ILE A 36 0.98 -3.76 1.43
CA ILE A 36 2.21 -3.51 0.68
C ILE A 36 2.91 -2.30 1.30
N ASP A 37 4.14 -2.50 1.78
CA ASP A 37 5.01 -1.43 2.24
C ASP A 37 5.81 -0.91 1.04
N VAL A 38 5.60 0.37 0.69
CA VAL A 38 6.20 1.01 -0.49
C VAL A 38 7.39 1.91 -0.17
N ARG A 39 7.81 1.93 1.10
CA ARG A 39 8.96 2.68 1.60
C ARG A 39 10.28 2.13 1.06
N GLU A 40 11.37 2.86 1.30
CA GLU A 40 12.70 2.41 0.94
C GLU A 40 13.20 1.28 1.86
N GLN A 41 14.22 0.55 1.41
CA GLN A 41 14.73 -0.65 2.08
C GLN A 41 15.23 -0.38 3.51
N ASP A 42 15.94 0.73 3.70
CA ASP A 42 16.51 1.13 4.99
C ASP A 42 15.43 1.50 6.04
N GLU A 43 14.28 2.01 5.59
CA GLU A 43 13.12 2.26 6.47
C GLU A 43 12.42 0.96 6.90
N VAL A 44 12.36 -0.02 6.00
CA VAL A 44 11.74 -1.33 6.28
C VAL A 44 12.61 -2.18 7.20
N GLU A 45 13.94 -2.09 7.06
CA GLU A 45 14.90 -2.73 7.97
C GLU A 45 14.78 -2.23 9.41
N GLN A 46 14.34 -0.99 9.61
CA GLN A 46 14.04 -0.43 10.93
C GLN A 46 12.71 -0.92 11.52
N GLY A 47 11.88 -1.55 10.69
CA GLY A 47 10.62 -2.15 11.10
C GLY A 47 9.52 -1.97 10.05
N MET A 48 8.71 -3.00 9.89
CA MET A 48 7.49 -2.97 9.07
C MET A 48 6.33 -3.66 9.80
N ILE A 49 5.13 -3.43 9.29
CA ILE A 49 3.94 -4.13 9.74
C ILE A 49 4.15 -5.64 9.51
N PRO A 50 4.03 -6.51 10.53
CA PRO A 50 4.23 -7.95 10.36
C PRO A 50 3.30 -8.53 9.29
N GLY A 51 3.85 -9.28 8.35
CA GLY A 51 3.10 -9.86 7.23
C GLY A 51 2.83 -8.90 6.07
N ALA A 52 3.34 -7.66 6.11
CA ALA A 52 3.39 -6.82 4.92
C ALA A 52 4.41 -7.35 3.90
N ILE A 53 4.13 -7.12 2.63
CA ILE A 53 5.03 -7.40 1.51
C ILE A 53 5.75 -6.09 1.19
N HIS A 54 7.08 -6.09 1.17
CA HIS A 54 7.84 -4.91 0.79
C HIS A 54 8.02 -4.85 -0.73
N ILE A 55 7.54 -3.77 -1.34
CA ILE A 55 7.75 -3.45 -2.76
C ILE A 55 7.99 -1.95 -2.88
N PRO A 56 9.24 -1.47 -3.06
CA PRO A 56 9.52 -0.03 -3.15
C PRO A 56 8.66 0.64 -4.23
N ARG A 57 8.22 1.88 -4.00
CA ARG A 57 7.23 2.57 -4.85
C ARG A 57 7.56 2.51 -6.34
N GLY A 58 8.84 2.66 -6.72
CA GLY A 58 9.30 2.66 -8.11
C GLY A 58 9.21 1.30 -8.82
N TYR A 59 9.03 0.21 -8.08
CA TYR A 59 8.87 -1.16 -8.61
C TYR A 59 7.45 -1.71 -8.45
N LEU A 60 6.54 -0.95 -7.81
CA LEU A 60 5.22 -1.44 -7.43
C LEU A 60 4.45 -2.00 -8.64
N GLU A 61 4.32 -1.19 -9.69
CA GLU A 61 3.58 -1.54 -10.90
C GLU A 61 4.17 -2.77 -11.61
N GLN A 62 5.49 -2.98 -11.54
CA GLN A 62 6.14 -4.12 -12.20
C GLN A 62 6.05 -5.41 -11.39
N ARG A 63 6.04 -5.33 -10.05
CA ARG A 63 6.21 -6.48 -9.17
C ARG A 63 4.93 -6.92 -8.47
N VAL A 64 3.92 -6.06 -8.35
CA VAL A 64 2.72 -6.35 -7.56
C VAL A 64 1.98 -7.60 -8.06
N GLU A 65 1.81 -7.77 -9.37
CA GLU A 65 1.12 -8.93 -9.95
C GLU A 65 1.83 -10.26 -9.65
N GLN A 66 3.16 -10.25 -9.58
CA GLN A 66 3.94 -11.45 -9.27
C GLN A 66 3.88 -11.82 -7.79
N GLN A 67 3.76 -10.82 -6.92
CA GLN A 67 3.73 -11.00 -5.47
C GLN A 67 2.30 -11.20 -4.93
N VAL A 68 1.29 -10.72 -5.66
CA VAL A 68 -0.11 -10.74 -5.28
C VAL A 68 -0.97 -11.21 -6.47
N PRO A 69 -0.87 -12.50 -6.85
CA PRO A 69 -1.51 -13.02 -8.07
C PRO A 69 -3.03 -13.16 -7.98
N GLU A 70 -3.61 -13.16 -6.77
CA GLU A 70 -5.04 -13.42 -6.53
C GLU A 70 -5.93 -12.17 -6.58
N TYR A 71 -5.40 -11.01 -6.99
CA TYR A 71 -6.12 -9.72 -6.92
C TYR A 71 -6.77 -9.24 -8.23
N ASP A 72 -6.97 -10.15 -9.19
CA ASP A 72 -7.65 -9.88 -10.48
C ASP A 72 -9.12 -10.34 -10.47
#